data_AF-A0A9D7CAZ8-F1
#
_entry.id   AF-A0A9D7CAZ8-F1
#
_cell.length_a   1.000
_cell.length_b   1.000
_cell.length_c   1.000
_cell.angle_alpha   90.00
_cell.angle_beta   90.00
_cell.angle_gamma   90.00
#
_symmetry.space_group_name_H-M   'P 1'
#
loop_
_entity.id
_entity.type
_entity.pdbx_description
1 polymer ?
#
loop_
_entity_poly.entity_id
_entity_poly.type
_entity_poly.pdbx_seq_one_letter_code
_entity_poly.pdbx_strand_id
1 'polypeptide(L)'
;MAILAFGVGVGLSRAVVDAPRRWLRRFSLVSAALLLTMGGAALAIIGRDVLTRRSVLAKLPPAAAGAPNVLLIVIDAGRADALSSYGYQRAKTPSLDTLAGEGTLFELALSTAPWTLPSHVTMFSGRDVMPDSGRTVHFRRPMQTTVPVLAESFRDAGYETAGVVANFDDTGRDTKLDRGFTTYRDYRRTLEEVMRSSTLGQTALARGLYQSHTLAEAWAVVAPNDFTVPDSPSIRESAPRS
;
A
#
# COMPACT_ATOMS: atom_id res chain seq x y z
N MET A 1 32.06 -21.34 -16.41
CA MET A 1 31.14 -21.43 -15.25
C MET A 1 30.39 -22.76 -15.15
N ALA A 2 30.07 -23.46 -16.24
CA ALA A 2 29.38 -24.76 -16.19
C ALA A 2 30.20 -25.92 -15.57
N ILE A 3 31.52 -25.93 -15.72
CA ILE A 3 32.40 -27.02 -15.23
C ILE A 3 32.55 -27.00 -13.69
N LEU A 4 32.60 -25.80 -13.09
CA LEU A 4 32.64 -25.65 -11.62
C LEU A 4 31.32 -26.06 -10.97
N ALA A 5 30.18 -25.77 -11.60
CA ALA A 5 28.86 -26.19 -11.12
C ALA A 5 28.71 -27.72 -11.11
N PHE A 6 29.25 -28.41 -12.13
CA PHE A 6 29.20 -29.86 -12.21
C PHE A 6 30.08 -30.55 -11.14
N GLY A 7 31.28 -30.02 -10.89
CA GLY A 7 32.20 -30.55 -9.86
C GLY A 7 31.65 -30.41 -8.45
N VAL A 8 31.00 -29.29 -8.12
CA VAL A 8 30.33 -29.09 -6.82
C VAL A 8 29.15 -30.05 -6.65
N GLY A 9 28.38 -30.29 -7.72
CA GLY A 9 27.24 -31.23 -7.70
C GLY A 9 27.66 -32.68 -7.44
N VAL A 10 28.75 -33.15 -8.05
CA VAL A 10 29.28 -34.52 -7.84
C VAL A 10 29.96 -34.66 -6.47
N GLY A 11 30.62 -33.60 -5.98
CA GLY A 11 31.21 -33.59 -4.63
C GLY A 11 30.16 -33.66 -3.53
N LEU A 12 29.08 -32.88 -3.66
CA LEU A 12 27.94 -32.93 -2.72
C LEU A 12 27.21 -34.27 -2.76
N SER A 13 27.01 -34.86 -3.95
CA SER A 13 26.29 -36.13 -4.06
C SER A 13 27.04 -37.28 -3.40
N ARG A 14 28.37 -37.36 -3.57
CA ARG A 14 29.20 -38.36 -2.86
C ARG A 14 29.22 -38.13 -1.35
N ALA A 15 29.34 -36.88 -0.91
CA ALA A 15 29.29 -36.55 0.52
C ALA A 15 27.95 -36.93 1.19
N VAL A 16 26.84 -36.87 0.46
CA VAL A 16 25.51 -37.29 0.95
C VAL A 16 25.33 -38.81 0.90
N VAL A 17 25.84 -39.48 -0.14
CA VAL A 17 25.74 -40.95 -0.30
C VAL A 17 26.64 -41.69 0.68
N ASP A 18 27.85 -41.19 0.93
CA ASP A 18 28.83 -41.80 1.84
C ASP A 18 28.64 -41.35 3.30
N ALA A 19 27.72 -40.40 3.57
CA ALA A 19 27.42 -39.97 4.92
C ALA A 19 26.79 -41.12 5.72
N PRO A 20 27.30 -41.43 6.92
CA PRO A 20 26.75 -42.51 7.73
C PRO A 20 25.28 -42.19 8.07
N ARG A 21 24.37 -43.18 7.97
CA ARG A 21 22.90 -43.00 8.14
C ARG A 21 22.49 -42.20 9.39
N ARG A 22 23.27 -42.28 10.47
CA ARG A 22 23.11 -41.46 11.70
C ARG A 22 23.28 -39.95 11.47
N TRP A 23 24.15 -39.55 10.55
CA TRP A 23 24.42 -38.16 10.18
C TRP A 23 23.31 -37.62 9.28
N LEU A 24 22.88 -38.40 8.28
CA LEU A 24 21.70 -38.08 7.46
C LEU A 24 20.43 -37.92 8.32
N ARG A 25 20.21 -38.81 9.30
CA ARG A 25 19.06 -38.73 10.22
C ARG A 25 19.15 -37.54 11.19
N ARG A 26 20.36 -37.19 11.67
CA ARG A 26 20.57 -35.98 12.50
C ARG A 26 20.35 -34.71 11.68
N PHE A 27 20.87 -34.67 10.45
CA PHE A 27 20.68 -33.55 9.53
C PHE A 27 19.22 -33.34 9.12
N SER A 28 18.48 -34.43 8.88
CA SER A 28 17.05 -34.35 8.56
C SER A 28 16.21 -33.89 9.76
N LEU A 29 16.52 -34.34 10.97
CA LEU A 29 15.83 -33.89 12.19
C LEU A 29 16.12 -32.41 12.50
N VAL A 30 17.38 -31.96 12.36
CA VAL A 30 17.74 -30.54 12.54
C VAL A 30 17.08 -29.67 11.48
N SER A 31 17.07 -30.10 10.22
CA SER A 31 16.38 -29.38 9.14
C SER A 31 14.86 -29.32 9.36
N ALA A 32 14.24 -30.40 9.80
CA ALA A 32 12.81 -30.42 10.13
C ALA A 32 12.49 -29.51 11.32
N ALA A 33 13.32 -29.51 12.36
CA ALA A 33 13.18 -28.59 13.49
C ALA A 33 13.32 -27.13 13.06
N LEU A 34 14.30 -26.80 12.21
CA LEU A 34 14.47 -25.46 11.65
C LEU A 34 13.24 -25.02 10.85
N LEU A 35 12.74 -25.86 9.95
CA LEU A 35 11.53 -25.55 9.17
C LEU A 35 10.30 -25.35 10.06
N LEU A 36 10.12 -26.17 11.10
CA LEU A 36 9.03 -25.99 12.07
C LEU A 36 9.17 -24.70 12.87
N THR A 37 10.39 -24.34 13.30
CA THR A 37 10.63 -23.07 14.02
C THR A 37 10.39 -21.86 13.13
N MET A 38 10.86 -21.89 11.87
CA MET A 38 10.60 -20.83 10.90
C MET A 38 9.12 -20.71 10.56
N GLY A 39 8.43 -21.84 10.36
CA GLY A 39 6.98 -21.87 10.13
C GLY A 39 6.21 -21.32 11.33
N GLY A 40 6.57 -21.73 12.54
CA GLY A 40 6.00 -21.22 13.79
C GLY A 40 6.23 -19.72 13.98
N ALA A 41 7.43 -19.23 13.69
CA ALA A 41 7.74 -17.80 13.74
C ALA A 41 6.92 -16.99 12.72
N ALA A 42 6.80 -17.48 11.49
CA ALA A 42 5.97 -16.83 10.46
C ALA A 42 4.49 -16.78 10.86
N LEU A 43 3.94 -17.89 11.37
CA LEU A 43 2.58 -17.96 11.92
C LEU A 43 2.38 -17.02 13.10
N ALA A 44 3.35 -16.90 14.00
CA ALA A 44 3.29 -15.98 15.12
C ALA A 44 3.30 -14.51 14.67
N ILE A 45 4.11 -14.15 13.67
CA ILE A 45 4.16 -12.80 13.09
C ILE A 45 2.81 -12.45 12.44
N ILE A 46 2.30 -13.32 11.58
CA ILE A 46 1.00 -13.13 10.91
C ILE A 46 -0.13 -13.06 11.94
N GLY A 47 -0.14 -13.98 12.91
CA GLY A 47 -1.14 -14.02 13.97
C GLY A 47 -1.13 -12.76 14.82
N ARG A 48 0.05 -12.23 15.14
CA ARG A 48 0.20 -10.98 15.89
C ARG A 48 -0.39 -9.79 15.12
N ASP A 49 -0.15 -9.68 13.82
CA ASP A 49 -0.68 -8.59 12.99
C ASP A 49 -2.21 -8.62 12.94
N VAL A 50 -2.79 -9.81 12.71
CA VAL A 50 -4.25 -10.00 12.69
C VAL A 50 -4.87 -9.66 14.04
N LEU A 51 -4.28 -10.13 15.14
CA LEU A 51 -4.76 -9.84 16.50
C LEU A 51 -4.64 -8.36 16.82
N THR A 52 -3.54 -7.72 16.44
CA THR A 52 -3.31 -6.28 16.68
C THR A 52 -4.34 -5.46 15.91
N ARG A 53 -4.55 -5.74 14.61
CA ARG A 53 -5.59 -5.08 13.81
C ARG A 53 -6.97 -5.25 14.41
N ARG A 54 -7.37 -6.48 14.75
CA ARG A 54 -8.67 -6.75 15.40
C ARG A 54 -8.82 -5.97 16.70
N SER A 55 -7.76 -5.89 17.51
CA SER A 55 -7.79 -5.16 18.78
C SER A 55 -7.90 -3.65 18.60
N VAL A 56 -7.30 -3.08 17.54
CA VAL A 56 -7.41 -1.65 17.22
C VAL A 56 -8.82 -1.35 16.72
N LEU A 57 -9.33 -2.14 15.78
CA LEU A 57 -10.68 -1.97 15.23
C LEU A 57 -11.76 -2.11 16.31
N ALA A 58 -11.61 -3.07 17.23
CA ALA A 58 -12.54 -3.26 18.34
C ALA A 58 -12.55 -2.09 19.35
N LYS A 59 -11.51 -1.25 19.36
CA LYS A 59 -11.40 -0.09 20.25
C LYS A 59 -11.81 1.22 19.57
N LEU A 60 -12.14 1.20 18.27
CA LEU A 60 -12.60 2.41 17.59
C LEU A 60 -13.97 2.82 18.15
N PRO A 61 -14.21 4.13 18.35
CA PRO A 61 -15.55 4.60 18.61
C PRO A 61 -16.44 4.30 17.39
N PRO A 62 -17.77 4.22 17.57
CA PRO A 62 -18.67 4.09 16.43
C PRO A 62 -18.60 5.35 15.56
N ALA A 63 -18.46 5.18 14.24
CA ALA A 63 -18.61 6.28 13.31
C ALA A 63 -20.04 6.85 13.37
N ALA A 64 -20.18 8.14 13.07
CA ALA A 64 -21.49 8.78 13.01
C ALA A 64 -22.42 8.08 12.00
N ALA A 65 -23.71 8.01 12.31
CA ALA A 65 -24.69 7.43 11.40
C ALA A 65 -24.69 8.22 10.07
N GLY A 66 -24.50 7.50 8.95
CA GLY A 66 -24.43 8.12 7.61
C GLY A 66 -23.08 8.76 7.27
N ALA A 67 -22.03 8.56 8.08
CA ALA A 67 -20.68 9.01 7.75
C ALA A 67 -20.22 8.43 6.40
N PRO A 68 -19.73 9.25 5.44
CA PRO A 68 -19.32 8.78 4.13
C PRO A 68 -17.96 8.08 4.20
N ASN A 69 -17.72 7.14 3.28
CA ASN A 69 -16.37 6.63 3.03
C ASN A 69 -15.53 7.73 2.37
N VAL A 70 -14.30 7.92 2.84
CA VAL A 70 -13.38 8.94 2.31
C VAL A 70 -12.17 8.26 1.68
N LEU A 71 -11.91 8.56 0.40
CA LEU A 71 -10.75 8.10 -0.33
C LEU A 71 -9.91 9.31 -0.77
N LEU A 72 -8.67 9.39 -0.27
CA LEU A 72 -7.70 10.40 -0.68
C LEU A 72 -6.67 9.78 -1.63
N ILE A 73 -6.65 10.22 -2.89
CA ILE A 73 -5.68 9.80 -3.89
C ILE A 73 -4.70 10.95 -4.12
N VAL A 74 -3.42 10.69 -3.96
CA VAL A 74 -2.35 11.67 -4.19
C VAL A 74 -1.44 11.15 -5.30
N ILE A 75 -1.21 11.99 -6.32
CA ILE A 75 -0.28 11.71 -7.41
C ILE A 75 1.03 12.44 -7.11
N ASP A 76 2.10 11.69 -6.84
CA ASP A 76 3.41 12.27 -6.57
C ASP A 76 4.01 12.89 -7.83
N ALA A 77 4.55 14.09 -7.69
CA ALA A 77 5.02 14.94 -8.79
C ALA A 77 3.98 15.14 -9.93
N GLY A 78 2.68 15.05 -9.63
CA GLY A 78 1.61 15.30 -10.57
C GLY A 78 1.54 16.78 -10.98
N ARG A 79 1.54 17.06 -12.29
CA ARG A 79 1.36 18.41 -12.84
C ARG A 79 0.01 18.53 -13.53
N ALA A 80 -0.68 19.65 -13.31
CA ALA A 80 -1.96 19.93 -13.96
C ALA A 80 -1.83 19.91 -15.50
N ASP A 81 -0.77 20.52 -16.04
CA ASP A 81 -0.53 20.59 -17.49
C ASP A 81 -0.13 19.26 -18.14
N ALA A 82 -0.07 18.18 -17.36
CA ALA A 82 0.14 16.82 -17.85
C ALA A 82 -1.15 15.98 -17.89
N LEU A 83 -2.31 16.56 -17.58
CA LEU A 83 -3.60 15.88 -17.51
C LEU A 83 -4.55 16.33 -18.63
N SER A 84 -5.32 15.41 -19.21
CA SER A 84 -6.27 15.74 -20.29
C SER A 84 -7.44 16.59 -19.80
N SER A 85 -7.92 16.35 -18.57
CA SER A 85 -8.92 17.18 -17.89
C SER A 85 -8.52 18.64 -17.69
N TYR A 86 -7.22 18.97 -17.75
CA TYR A 86 -6.69 20.34 -17.71
C TYR A 86 -6.24 20.84 -19.10
N GLY A 87 -6.64 20.15 -20.17
CA GLY A 87 -6.45 20.59 -21.57
C GLY A 87 -5.23 19.98 -22.29
N TYR A 88 -4.45 19.10 -21.66
CA TYR A 88 -3.31 18.47 -22.32
C TYR A 88 -3.76 17.37 -23.30
N GLN A 89 -3.87 17.73 -24.58
CA GLN A 89 -4.42 16.89 -25.65
C GLN A 89 -3.71 15.54 -25.87
N ARG A 90 -2.46 15.41 -25.43
CA ARG A 90 -1.68 14.16 -25.57
C ARG A 90 -1.77 13.25 -24.34
N ALA A 91 -2.29 13.74 -23.22
CA ALA A 91 -2.52 12.89 -22.06
C ALA A 91 -3.62 11.87 -22.36
N LYS A 92 -3.47 10.71 -21.76
CA LYS A 92 -4.49 9.66 -21.74
C LYS A 92 -4.76 9.33 -20.28
N THR A 93 -5.63 10.10 -19.64
CA THR A 93 -6.01 9.91 -18.24
C THR A 93 -7.51 9.63 -18.08
N PRO A 94 -8.06 8.60 -18.76
CA PRO A 94 -9.51 8.40 -18.87
C PRO A 94 -10.22 8.31 -17.51
N SER A 95 -9.63 7.63 -16.53
CA SER A 95 -10.23 7.53 -15.19
C SER A 95 -10.26 8.87 -14.44
N LEU A 96 -9.26 9.73 -14.63
CA LEU A 96 -9.24 11.07 -14.04
C LEU A 96 -10.18 12.01 -14.79
N ASP A 97 -10.34 11.81 -16.10
CA ASP A 97 -11.27 12.59 -16.93
C ASP A 97 -12.72 12.27 -16.55
N THR A 98 -13.06 11.00 -16.33
CA THR A 98 -14.36 10.59 -15.78
C THR A 98 -14.60 11.20 -14.40
N LEU A 99 -13.62 11.11 -13.50
CA LEU A 99 -13.74 11.70 -12.16
C LEU A 99 -13.93 13.22 -12.21
N ALA A 100 -13.24 13.91 -13.11
CA ALA A 100 -13.40 15.34 -13.33
C ALA A 100 -14.77 15.70 -13.92
N GLY A 101 -15.32 14.87 -14.81
CA GLY A 101 -16.63 15.09 -15.44
C GLY A 101 -17.82 14.77 -14.54
N GLU A 102 -17.69 13.80 -13.64
CA GLU A 102 -18.74 13.43 -12.66
C GLU A 102 -18.63 14.19 -11.34
N GLY A 103 -17.47 14.78 -11.06
CA GLY A 103 -17.14 15.45 -9.81
C GLY A 103 -16.96 16.96 -9.94
N THR A 104 -16.12 17.51 -9.06
CA THR A 104 -15.73 18.91 -9.08
C THR A 104 -14.25 19.01 -9.44
N LEU A 105 -13.95 19.68 -10.56
CA LEU A 105 -12.60 20.02 -10.97
C LEU A 105 -12.22 21.40 -10.41
N PHE A 106 -11.09 21.50 -9.75
CA PHE A 106 -10.54 22.79 -9.29
C PHE A 106 -9.54 23.32 -10.31
N GLU A 107 -9.85 24.45 -10.95
CA GLU A 107 -8.93 25.10 -11.89
C GLU A 107 -7.67 25.65 -11.18
N LEU A 108 -7.80 26.00 -9.89
CA LEU A 108 -6.72 26.53 -9.07
C LEU A 108 -6.61 25.76 -7.74
N ALA A 109 -5.80 24.70 -7.75
CA ALA A 109 -5.38 23.97 -6.56
C ALA A 109 -3.86 24.04 -6.43
N LEU A 110 -3.37 24.75 -5.40
CA LEU A 110 -1.94 25.02 -5.22
C LEU A 110 -1.31 24.08 -4.20
N SER A 111 -0.13 23.53 -4.53
CA SER A 111 0.70 22.86 -3.53
C SER A 111 1.25 23.87 -2.53
N THR A 112 1.24 23.51 -1.26
CA THR A 112 1.75 24.37 -0.19
C THR A 112 3.27 24.38 -0.10
N ALA A 113 3.95 23.41 -0.71
CA ALA A 113 5.40 23.34 -0.76
C ALA A 113 5.90 22.81 -2.12
N PRO A 114 7.17 23.07 -2.49
CA PRO A 114 7.70 22.69 -3.81
C PRO A 114 8.18 21.24 -3.91
N TRP A 115 8.10 20.45 -2.84
CA TRP A 115 8.57 19.06 -2.80
C TRP A 115 7.70 18.16 -1.91
N THR A 116 7.84 16.85 -2.09
CA THR A 116 6.85 15.83 -1.67
C THR A 116 6.56 15.82 -0.17
N LEU A 117 7.58 15.64 0.69
CA LEU A 117 7.37 15.49 2.13
C LEU A 117 6.62 16.67 2.78
N PRO A 118 7.06 17.94 2.68
CA PRO A 118 6.33 19.04 3.32
C PRO A 118 4.95 19.28 2.72
N SER A 119 4.76 19.03 1.42
CA SER A 119 3.42 19.11 0.81
C SER A 119 2.46 18.11 1.45
N HIS A 120 2.94 16.87 1.70
CA HIS A 120 2.17 15.85 2.40
C HIS A 120 1.96 16.19 3.88
N VAL A 121 2.96 16.71 4.58
CA VAL A 121 2.79 17.12 5.98
C VAL A 121 1.73 18.20 6.11
N THR A 122 1.74 19.23 5.26
CA THR A 122 0.70 20.27 5.28
C THR A 122 -0.67 19.70 4.94
N MET A 123 -0.76 18.85 3.91
CA MET A 123 -2.00 18.20 3.50
C MET A 123 -2.60 17.33 4.61
N PHE A 124 -1.77 16.55 5.31
CA PHE A 124 -2.22 15.63 6.35
C PHE A 124 -2.45 16.33 7.69
N SER A 125 -1.70 17.38 8.01
CA SER A 125 -1.89 18.10 9.28
C SER A 125 -2.88 19.25 9.20
N GLY A 126 -3.18 19.73 7.98
CA GLY A 126 -3.91 20.98 7.76
C GLY A 126 -3.16 22.21 8.27
N ARG A 127 -1.85 22.11 8.48
CA ARG A 127 -1.02 23.18 9.07
C ARG A 127 0.18 23.47 8.20
N ASP A 128 0.52 24.75 8.11
CA ASP A 128 1.72 25.18 7.41
C ASP A 128 3.00 24.65 8.10
N VAL A 129 3.96 24.27 7.27
CA VAL A 129 5.28 23.71 7.62
C VAL A 129 6.44 24.59 7.17
N MET A 130 6.16 25.81 6.69
CA MET A 130 7.19 26.76 6.28
C MET A 130 8.21 27.02 7.40
N PRO A 131 9.47 27.36 7.05
CA PRO A 131 10.57 27.51 8.01
C PRO A 131 10.24 28.40 9.22
N ASP A 132 9.49 29.49 9.00
CA ASP A 132 9.14 30.47 10.02
C ASP A 132 8.01 30.01 10.97
N SER A 133 7.36 28.89 10.67
CA SER A 133 6.28 28.33 11.50
C SER A 133 6.77 27.54 12.72
N GLY A 134 8.08 27.30 12.85
CA GLY A 134 8.67 26.41 13.86
C GLY A 134 8.33 24.92 13.66
N ARG A 135 7.66 24.56 12.56
CA ARG A 135 7.19 23.21 12.21
C ARG A 135 7.93 22.65 11.00
N THR A 136 9.22 22.93 10.94
CA THR A 136 10.06 22.62 9.78
C THR A 136 10.22 21.12 9.60
N VAL A 137 9.76 20.60 8.46
CA VAL A 137 10.14 19.28 7.97
C VAL A 137 11.41 19.43 7.16
N HIS A 138 12.42 18.64 7.48
CA HIS A 138 13.66 18.55 6.71
C HIS A 138 13.82 17.12 6.19
N PHE A 139 14.56 16.94 5.10
CA PHE A 139 14.88 15.63 4.51
C PHE A 139 15.37 14.57 5.52
N ARG A 140 15.89 14.99 6.67
CA ARG A 140 16.42 14.12 7.73
C ARG A 140 15.67 14.19 9.06
N ARG A 141 14.58 14.94 9.13
CA ARG A 141 13.80 15.09 10.37
C ARG A 141 12.34 14.75 10.09
N PRO A 142 11.80 13.72 10.76
CA PRO A 142 10.38 13.41 10.65
C PRO A 142 9.51 14.55 11.15
N MET A 143 8.23 14.49 10.77
CA MET A 143 7.21 15.39 11.28
C MET A 143 7.14 15.31 12.82
N GLN A 144 6.96 16.47 13.47
CA GLN A 144 6.69 16.53 14.90
C GLN A 144 5.35 15.84 15.23
N THR A 145 5.36 14.99 16.25
CA THR A 145 4.18 14.20 16.64
C THR A 145 3.18 14.97 17.51
N THR A 146 3.48 16.22 17.88
CA THR A 146 2.58 17.11 18.64
C THR A 146 1.44 17.67 17.80
N VAL A 147 1.56 17.60 16.48
CA VAL A 147 0.51 18.03 15.54
C VAL A 147 -0.30 16.80 15.13
N PRO A 148 -1.63 16.79 15.33
CA PRO A 148 -2.46 15.70 14.86
C PRO A 148 -2.46 15.64 13.33
N VAL A 149 -2.52 14.43 12.77
CA VAL A 149 -2.68 14.21 11.33
C VAL A 149 -4.08 13.71 10.98
N LEU A 150 -4.44 13.84 9.71
CA LEU A 150 -5.75 13.55 9.14
C LEU A 150 -6.27 12.17 9.55
N ALA A 151 -5.42 11.15 9.45
CA ALA A 151 -5.78 9.79 9.81
C ALA A 151 -6.02 9.62 11.33
N GLU A 152 -5.37 10.40 12.19
CA GLU A 152 -5.67 10.38 13.64
C GLU A 152 -7.07 10.95 13.87
N SER A 153 -7.41 12.07 13.23
CA SER A 153 -8.75 12.66 13.31
C SER A 153 -9.84 11.71 12.80
N PHE A 154 -9.62 11.01 11.69
CA PHE A 154 -10.57 10.03 11.18
C PHE A 154 -10.73 8.82 12.11
N ARG A 155 -9.61 8.27 12.60
CA ARG A 155 -9.63 7.15 13.54
C ARG A 155 -10.39 7.51 14.81
N ASP A 156 -10.13 8.69 15.36
CA ASP A 156 -10.79 9.19 16.58
C ASP A 156 -12.29 9.49 16.33
N ALA A 157 -12.69 9.70 15.06
CA ALA A 157 -14.09 9.78 14.63
C ALA A 157 -14.72 8.41 14.26
N GLY A 158 -14.01 7.29 14.48
CA GLY A 158 -14.54 5.94 14.32
C GLY A 158 -14.29 5.30 12.95
N TYR A 159 -13.46 5.90 12.10
CA TYR A 159 -13.13 5.35 10.80
C TYR A 159 -12.06 4.27 10.88
N GLU A 160 -12.24 3.21 10.10
CA GLU A 160 -11.14 2.30 9.76
C GLU A 160 -10.24 2.98 8.73
N THR A 161 -9.04 3.35 9.17
CA THR A 161 -8.06 4.07 8.35
C THR A 161 -7.04 3.12 7.73
N ALA A 162 -6.85 3.21 6.42
CA ALA A 162 -5.82 2.49 5.68
C ALA A 162 -5.04 3.41 4.74
N GLY A 163 -3.72 3.23 4.66
CA GLY A 163 -2.81 3.96 3.78
C GLY A 163 -1.94 3.02 2.96
N VAL A 164 -1.73 3.35 1.69
CA VAL A 164 -0.82 2.66 0.77
C VAL A 164 0.02 3.71 0.08
N VAL A 165 1.34 3.57 0.14
CA VAL A 165 2.27 4.54 -0.44
C VAL A 165 3.24 3.87 -1.40
N ALA A 166 3.66 4.62 -2.42
CA ALA A 166 4.65 4.20 -3.41
C ALA A 166 5.97 5.00 -3.30
N ASN A 167 5.96 6.21 -2.72
CA ASN A 167 7.17 6.98 -2.43
C ASN A 167 7.64 6.69 -0.98
N PHE A 168 8.52 5.70 -0.84
CA PHE A 168 8.96 5.21 0.46
C PHE A 168 9.91 6.18 1.18
N ASP A 169 10.62 7.03 0.45
CA ASP A 169 11.61 7.94 1.00
C ASP A 169 10.92 9.15 1.66
N ASP A 170 9.87 9.69 1.01
CA ASP A 170 9.19 10.90 1.50
C ASP A 170 7.87 10.63 2.23
N THR A 171 7.26 9.46 2.05
CA THR A 171 5.96 9.11 2.67
C THR A 171 5.97 7.79 3.41
N GLY A 172 7.14 7.17 3.62
CA GLY A 172 7.28 5.98 4.47
C GLY A 172 7.02 6.25 5.95
N ARG A 173 6.92 5.18 6.76
CA ARG A 173 6.67 5.28 8.22
C ARG A 173 7.73 6.08 9.00
N ASP A 174 8.93 6.23 8.42
CA ASP A 174 9.99 7.01 9.05
C ASP A 174 9.63 8.49 9.15
N THR A 175 8.73 8.99 8.31
CA THR A 175 8.34 10.41 8.28
C THR A 175 7.24 10.77 9.29
N LYS A 176 6.64 9.76 9.96
CA LYS A 176 5.54 9.88 10.94
C LYS A 176 4.19 10.33 10.38
N LEU A 177 4.01 10.21 9.06
CA LEU A 177 2.72 10.37 8.37
C LEU A 177 1.81 9.15 8.54
N ASP A 178 2.34 8.00 8.95
CA ASP A 178 1.59 6.76 9.17
C ASP A 178 0.73 6.77 10.44
N ARG A 179 0.88 7.80 11.28
CA ARG A 179 0.09 7.96 12.50
C ARG A 179 -1.38 8.06 12.18
N GLY A 180 -2.20 7.38 12.99
CA GLY A 180 -3.64 7.35 12.79
C GLY A 180 -4.13 6.24 11.86
N PHE A 181 -3.26 5.67 11.02
CA PHE A 181 -3.64 4.54 10.16
C PHE A 181 -3.66 3.22 10.94
N THR A 182 -4.78 2.49 10.86
CA THR A 182 -4.86 1.11 11.35
C THR A 182 -4.00 0.18 10.51
N THR A 183 -3.98 0.39 9.18
CA THR A 183 -3.10 -0.32 8.25
C THR A 183 -2.32 0.69 7.41
N TYR A 184 -1.00 0.56 7.35
CA TYR A 184 -0.16 1.40 6.49
C TYR A 184 0.82 0.52 5.72
N ARG A 185 0.81 0.60 4.38
CA ARG A 185 1.68 -0.22 3.54
C ARG A 185 2.71 0.68 2.86
N ASP A 186 3.92 0.66 3.40
CA ASP A 186 5.13 1.18 2.77
C ASP A 186 5.99 -0.01 2.30
N TYR A 187 6.11 -0.20 0.99
CA TYR A 187 6.92 -1.29 0.43
C TYR A 187 8.41 -0.97 0.54
N ARG A 188 9.03 -1.30 1.67
CA ARG A 188 10.48 -1.12 1.82
C ARG A 188 11.22 -2.18 1.02
N ARG A 189 12.52 -1.93 0.80
CA ARG A 189 13.44 -2.97 0.30
C ARG A 189 13.80 -3.94 1.42
N THR A 190 12.82 -4.63 2.00
CA THR A 190 13.08 -5.77 2.89
C THR A 190 13.41 -6.99 2.04
N LEU A 191 14.26 -7.90 2.55
CA LEU A 191 14.53 -9.17 1.87
C LEU A 191 13.23 -9.94 1.62
N GLU A 192 12.29 -9.85 2.55
CA GLU A 192 10.96 -10.43 2.43
C GLU A 192 10.19 -9.86 1.24
N GLU A 193 10.14 -8.54 1.06
CA GLU A 193 9.45 -7.92 -0.07
C GLU A 193 10.16 -8.14 -1.39
N VAL A 194 11.50 -8.16 -1.40
CA VAL A 194 12.29 -8.54 -2.58
C VAL A 194 11.95 -9.98 -2.99
N MET A 195 11.79 -10.89 -2.02
CA MET A 195 11.35 -12.25 -2.29
C MET A 195 9.90 -12.28 -2.80
N ARG A 196 8.98 -11.51 -2.19
CA ARG A 196 7.57 -11.38 -2.61
C ARG A 196 7.41 -10.79 -4.02
N SER A 197 8.26 -9.84 -4.42
CA SER A 197 8.23 -9.19 -5.73
C SER A 197 9.06 -9.90 -6.80
N SER A 198 9.84 -10.92 -6.41
CA SER A 198 10.64 -11.72 -7.35
C SER A 198 9.77 -12.67 -8.18
N THR A 199 10.25 -13.04 -9.36
CA THR A 199 9.60 -14.04 -10.23
C THR A 199 9.36 -15.37 -9.52
N LEU A 200 10.25 -15.73 -8.57
CA LEU A 200 10.15 -16.93 -7.73
C LEU A 200 9.00 -16.80 -6.70
N GLY A 201 8.85 -15.63 -6.08
CA GLY A 201 7.74 -15.31 -5.16
C GLY A 201 6.39 -15.10 -5.85
N GLN A 202 6.37 -14.80 -7.15
CA GLN A 202 5.14 -14.69 -7.94
C GLN A 202 4.69 -16.01 -8.62
N THR A 203 5.40 -17.12 -8.42
CA THR A 203 4.97 -18.43 -8.91
C THR A 203 3.63 -18.87 -8.30
N ALA A 204 2.84 -19.67 -9.02
CA ALA A 204 1.46 -20.02 -8.65
C ALA A 204 1.32 -20.63 -7.24
N LEU A 205 2.34 -21.35 -6.75
CA LEU A 205 2.35 -21.95 -5.41
C LEU A 205 2.52 -20.90 -4.30
N ALA A 206 3.35 -19.90 -4.55
CA ALA A 206 3.53 -18.74 -3.68
C ALA A 206 2.31 -17.81 -3.78
N ARG A 207 1.77 -17.58 -4.99
CA ARG A 207 0.55 -16.80 -5.24
C ARG A 207 -0.67 -17.37 -4.52
N GLY A 208 -0.85 -18.69 -4.48
CA GLY A 208 -1.93 -19.36 -3.75
C GLY A 208 -1.81 -19.24 -2.22
N LEU A 209 -0.59 -19.28 -1.68
CA LEU A 209 -0.31 -19.02 -0.27
C LEU A 209 -0.43 -17.54 0.12
N TYR A 210 -0.23 -16.62 -0.84
CA TYR A 210 -0.34 -15.18 -0.62
C TYR A 210 -1.75 -14.61 -0.84
N GLN A 211 -2.55 -15.20 -1.75
CA GLN A 211 -3.93 -14.80 -1.98
C GLN A 211 -4.89 -15.21 -0.86
N SER A 212 -4.48 -16.11 0.04
CA SER A 212 -5.30 -16.55 1.18
C SER A 212 -5.44 -15.51 2.29
N HIS A 213 -4.64 -14.43 2.31
CA HIS A 213 -4.77 -13.37 3.32
C HIS A 213 -4.68 -11.96 2.71
N THR A 214 -5.79 -11.22 2.84
CA THR A 214 -5.91 -9.74 2.77
C THR A 214 -6.04 -9.01 1.42
N LEU A 215 -6.10 -9.68 0.27
CA LEU A 215 -6.49 -9.00 -1.00
C LEU A 215 -7.88 -9.37 -1.51
N ALA A 216 -8.45 -10.50 -1.08
CA ALA A 216 -9.85 -10.83 -1.41
C ALA A 216 -10.84 -9.87 -0.73
N GLU A 217 -10.58 -9.42 0.50
CA GLU A 217 -11.46 -8.49 1.23
C GLU A 217 -11.35 -7.05 0.70
N ALA A 218 -10.15 -6.59 0.32
CA ALA A 218 -9.96 -5.27 -0.26
C ALA A 218 -10.51 -5.17 -1.70
N TRP A 219 -10.50 -6.28 -2.46
CA TRP A 219 -11.07 -6.34 -3.80
C TRP A 219 -12.58 -6.61 -3.79
N ALA A 220 -13.12 -7.35 -2.81
CA ALA A 220 -14.56 -7.52 -2.62
C ALA A 220 -15.27 -6.22 -2.18
N VAL A 221 -14.55 -5.27 -1.59
CA VAL A 221 -15.05 -3.91 -1.30
C VAL A 221 -15.00 -3.01 -2.54
N VAL A 222 -14.27 -3.37 -3.61
CA VAL A 222 -13.99 -2.50 -4.78
C VAL A 222 -14.41 -3.08 -6.14
N ALA A 223 -14.87 -4.33 -6.25
CA ALA A 223 -15.38 -4.84 -7.54
C ALA A 223 -16.41 -5.98 -7.38
N PRO A 224 -17.36 -6.10 -8.33
CA PRO A 224 -18.40 -5.14 -8.69
C PRO A 224 -19.75 -5.68 -8.17
N ASN A 225 -20.38 -4.98 -7.23
CA ASN A 225 -21.83 -5.10 -7.13
C ASN A 225 -22.40 -4.22 -8.24
N ASP A 226 -23.19 -4.85 -9.10
CA ASP A 226 -23.98 -4.28 -10.19
C ASP A 226 -24.28 -2.78 -10.02
N PHE A 227 -23.46 -1.94 -10.65
CA PHE A 227 -23.87 -0.60 -11.01
C PHE A 227 -24.66 -0.72 -12.31
N THR A 228 -25.89 -1.21 -12.22
CA THR A 228 -26.86 -1.05 -13.30
C THR A 228 -27.24 0.43 -13.32
N VAL A 229 -26.67 1.16 -14.26
CA VAL A 229 -27.20 2.47 -14.67
C VAL A 229 -28.64 2.22 -15.12
N PRO A 230 -29.67 2.80 -14.49
CA PRO A 230 -31.03 2.69 -15.00
C PRO A 230 -31.04 3.30 -16.41
N ASP A 231 -31.60 2.58 -17.38
CA ASP A 231 -31.78 3.08 -18.74
C ASP A 231 -32.37 4.50 -18.70
N SER A 232 -31.55 5.50 -19.03
CA SER A 232 -32.02 6.85 -19.22
C SER A 232 -32.98 6.85 -20.42
N PRO A 233 -34.19 7.44 -20.32
CA PRO A 233 -35.10 7.52 -21.45
C PRO A 233 -34.40 8.25 -22.60
N SER A 234 -34.41 7.63 -23.78
CA SER A 234 -33.84 8.18 -25.01
C SER A 234 -34.41 9.56 -25.31
N ILE A 235 -33.61 10.61 -25.04
CA ILE A 235 -33.92 11.95 -25.51
C ILE A 235 -33.63 11.94 -27.00
N ARG A 236 -34.72 11.88 -27.77
CA ARG A 236 -34.76 12.04 -29.23
C ARG A 236 -33.97 13.29 -29.64
N GLU A 237 -33.13 13.13 -30.66
CA GLU A 237 -32.58 14.23 -31.44
C GLU A 237 -33.70 15.19 -31.87
N SER A 238 -33.65 16.42 -31.38
CA SER A 238 -34.28 17.56 -32.05
C SER A 238 -33.18 18.31 -32.79
N ALA A 239 -33.14 18.12 -34.11
CA ALA A 239 -32.33 18.90 -35.03
C ALA A 239 -32.58 20.42 -34.87
N PRO A 240 -31.57 21.28 -35.02
CA PRO A 240 -31.82 22.71 -35.08
C PRO A 240 -32.48 23.07 -36.41
N ARG A 241 -33.66 23.71 -36.31
CA ARG A 241 -34.22 24.55 -37.37
C ARG A 241 -33.58 25.93 -37.30
N SER A 242 -33.34 26.48 -38.50
CA SER A 242 -32.83 27.80 -38.90
C SER A 242 -31.39 28.13 -38.54
#